data_AF-A0A2S1SFW2-F1
#
_entry.id   AF-A0A2S1SFW2-F1
#
_cell.length_a   1.000
_cell.length_b   1.000
_cell.length_c   1.000
_cell.angle_alpha   90.00
_cell.angle_beta   90.00
_cell.angle_gamma   90.00
#
_symmetry.space_group_name_H-M   'P 1'
#
loop_
_entity.id
_entity.type
_entity.pdbx_description
1 polymer ?
#
loop_
_entity_poly.entity_id
_entity_poly.type
_entity_poly.pdbx_seq_one_letter_code
_entity_poly.pdbx_strand_id
1 'polypeptide(L)'
;MSTLTLSATTSFCIEDDILNLFEGTFTHTFYLSHIKQMYLVRKKVLPASGYIGKLLQQYISASWKLHIVSVTGEKAVIPVRNTDRQAYIELISMIRKGALAA
;
A
#
# COMPACT_ATOMS: atom_id res chain seq x y z
N MET A 1 -25.71 10.60 17.04
CA MET A 1 -25.09 10.38 15.71
C MET A 1 -23.65 10.82 15.81
N SER A 2 -22.72 9.87 15.93
CA SER A 2 -21.30 10.18 16.09
C SER A 2 -20.69 10.38 14.71
N THR A 3 -20.40 11.63 14.36
CA THR A 3 -19.65 11.99 13.15
C THR A 3 -18.21 11.50 13.32
N LEU A 4 -17.87 10.40 12.66
CA LEU A 4 -16.50 9.96 12.52
C LEU A 4 -15.78 10.97 11.61
N THR A 5 -15.02 11.88 12.20
CA THR A 5 -14.01 12.67 11.49
C THR A 5 -12.97 11.72 10.92
N LEU A 6 -13.18 11.30 9.67
CA LEU A 6 -12.23 10.54 8.87
C LEU A 6 -11.04 11.46 8.62
N SER A 7 -9.91 11.19 9.29
CA SER A 7 -8.67 11.93 9.09
C SER A 7 -8.22 11.78 7.63
N ALA A 8 -8.40 12.86 6.87
CA ALA A 8 -7.92 13.00 5.51
C ALA A 8 -6.38 12.97 5.48
N THR A 9 -5.78 11.79 5.23
CA THR A 9 -4.41 11.58 4.74
C THR A 9 -4.11 10.08 4.49
N THR A 10 -5.07 9.28 4.03
CA THR A 10 -4.79 7.88 3.69
C THR A 10 -4.39 7.75 2.22
N SER A 11 -3.28 7.06 1.95
CA SER A 11 -2.80 6.77 0.59
C SER A 11 -3.68 5.77 -0.18
N PHE A 12 -4.88 5.52 0.33
CA PHE A 12 -5.92 4.72 -0.27
C PHE A 12 -7.31 5.14 0.25
N CYS A 13 -8.33 4.77 -0.51
CA CYS A 13 -9.74 4.87 -0.15
C CYS A 13 -10.45 3.59 -0.62
N ILE A 14 -11.50 3.18 0.10
CA ILE A 14 -12.40 2.11 -0.32
C ILE A 14 -13.79 2.74 -0.48
N GLU A 15 -14.35 2.59 -1.67
CA GLU A 15 -15.71 3.02 -2.01
C GLU A 15 -16.45 1.78 -2.54
N ASP A 16 -17.48 1.34 -1.82
CA ASP A 16 -18.21 0.10 -2.10
C ASP A 16 -17.27 -1.13 -2.23
N ASP A 17 -17.24 -1.78 -3.40
CA ASP A 17 -16.35 -2.92 -3.71
C ASP A 17 -15.03 -2.49 -4.39
N ILE A 18 -14.72 -1.19 -4.39
CA ILE A 18 -13.59 -0.63 -5.13
C ILE A 18 -12.53 -0.08 -4.17
N LEU A 19 -11.30 -0.59 -4.30
CA LEU A 19 -10.11 -0.08 -3.66
C LEU A 19 -9.38 0.89 -4.61
N ASN A 20 -9.28 2.15 -4.20
CA ASN A 20 -8.49 3.18 -4.88
C ASN A 20 -7.20 3.43 -4.11
N LEU A 21 -6.06 3.30 -4.79
CA LEU A 21 -4.72 3.57 -4.25
C LEU A 21 -4.13 4.81 -4.91
N PHE A 22 -3.66 5.76 -4.10
CA PHE A 22 -3.15 7.04 -4.59
C PHE A 22 -1.62 7.06 -4.57
N GLU A 23 -1.02 7.24 -5.75
CA GLU A 23 0.42 7.32 -5.95
C GLU A 23 0.79 8.62 -6.66
N GLY A 24 0.98 9.70 -5.90
CA GLY A 24 1.27 11.02 -6.48
C GLY A 24 0.10 11.50 -7.33
N THR A 25 0.30 11.60 -8.64
CA THR A 25 -0.75 11.97 -9.62
C THR A 25 -1.49 10.76 -10.21
N PHE A 26 -1.06 9.54 -9.89
CA PHE A 26 -1.67 8.32 -10.41
C PHE A 26 -2.66 7.74 -9.39
N THR A 27 -3.75 7.16 -9.90
CA THR A 27 -4.71 6.39 -9.10
C THR A 27 -4.79 4.99 -9.67
N HIS A 28 -4.55 4.00 -8.82
CA HIS A 28 -4.72 2.59 -9.16
C HIS A 28 -6.02 2.07 -8.55
N THR A 29 -6.93 1.62 -9.40
CA THR A 29 -8.27 1.18 -9.00
C THR A 29 -8.36 -0.35 -9.12
N PHE A 30 -8.82 -1.00 -8.05
CA PHE A 30 -8.95 -2.45 -7.98
C PHE A 30 -10.33 -2.84 -7.43
N TYR A 31 -11.02 -3.77 -8.08
CA TYR A 31 -12.18 -4.42 -7.48
C TYR A 31 -11.71 -5.37 -6.37
N LEU A 32 -12.27 -5.26 -5.17
CA LEU A 32 -11.89 -6.11 -4.04
C LEU A 32 -12.17 -7.59 -4.35
N SER A 33 -13.27 -7.88 -5.03
CA SER A 33 -13.61 -9.21 -5.58
C SER A 33 -12.55 -9.79 -6.52
N HIS A 34 -11.73 -8.96 -7.17
CA HIS A 34 -10.65 -9.41 -8.05
C HIS A 34 -9.30 -9.56 -7.33
N ILE A 35 -9.18 -9.17 -6.07
CA ILE A 35 -7.95 -9.29 -5.28
C ILE A 35 -7.86 -10.68 -4.66
N LYS A 36 -6.97 -11.52 -5.16
CA LYS A 36 -6.67 -12.85 -4.60
C LYS A 36 -5.77 -12.76 -3.37
N GLN A 37 -4.75 -11.89 -3.44
CA GLN A 37 -3.75 -11.79 -2.38
C GLN A 37 -3.15 -10.39 -2.31
N MET A 38 -2.96 -9.90 -1.08
CA MET A 38 -2.26 -8.64 -0.82
C MET A 38 -1.20 -8.81 0.26
N TYR A 39 0.00 -8.25 0.03
CA TYR A 39 1.11 -8.29 0.99
C TYR A 39 2.12 -7.16 0.79
N LEU A 40 2.80 -6.78 1.89
CA LEU A 40 3.85 -5.78 1.88
C LEU A 40 5.22 -6.45 1.84
N VAL A 41 6.11 -5.94 0.99
CA VAL A 41 7.52 -6.35 0.91
C VAL A 41 8.41 -5.16 1.23
N ARG A 42 9.35 -5.36 2.16
CA ARG A 42 10.39 -4.37 2.44
C ARG A 42 11.47 -4.47 1.35
N LYS A 43 11.76 -3.38 0.65
CA LYS A 43 12.94 -3.35 -0.24
C LYS A 43 14.19 -3.48 0.64
N LYS A 44 15.04 -4.47 0.35
CA LYS A 44 16.38 -4.53 0.96
C LYS A 44 17.15 -3.30 0.49
N VAL A 45 17.59 -2.49 1.44
CA VAL A 45 18.49 -1.37 1.18
C VAL A 45 19.82 -1.98 0.71
N LEU A 46 20.31 -1.57 -0.46
CA LEU A 46 21.64 -1.98 -0.94
C LEU A 46 22.69 -1.52 0.10
N PRO A 47 23.70 -2.34 0.43
CA PRO A 47 24.74 -1.93 1.36
C PRO A 47 25.41 -0.65 0.84
N ALA A 48 25.40 0.42 1.64
CA ALA A 48 26.06 1.68 1.27
C ALA A 48 27.57 1.47 1.29
N SER A 49 28.19 1.37 0.13
CA SER A 49 29.63 1.60 -0.02
C SER A 49 29.88 3.10 -0.20
N GLY A 50 30.49 3.73 0.81
CA GLY A 50 31.01 5.11 0.72
C GLY A 50 30.07 6.23 1.19
N TYR A 51 30.65 7.43 1.32
CA TYR A 51 29.99 8.65 1.84
C TYR A 51 28.84 9.13 0.92
N ILE A 52 29.01 8.98 -0.39
CA ILE A 52 27.99 9.30 -1.41
C ILE A 52 26.82 8.31 -1.35
N GLY A 53 27.10 7.03 -1.08
CA GLY A 53 26.07 5.99 -0.91
C GLY A 53 25.16 6.22 0.31
N LYS A 54 25.69 6.79 1.40
CA LYS A 54 24.90 7.19 2.58
C LYS A 54 23.98 8.38 2.32
N LEU A 55 24.45 9.38 1.57
CA LEU A 55 23.62 10.53 1.16
C LEU A 55 22.51 10.11 0.21
N LEU A 56 22.80 9.27 -0.80
CA LEU A 56 21.78 8.71 -1.69
C LEU A 56 20.80 7.80 -0.94
N GLN A 57 21.25 7.01 0.04
CA GLN A 57 20.36 6.20 0.88
C GLN A 57 19.33 7.03 1.66
N GLN A 58 19.68 8.26 2.09
CA GLN A 58 18.73 9.14 2.76
C GLN A 58 17.62 9.63 1.82
N TYR A 59 17.92 9.84 0.53
CA TYR A 59 16.93 10.14 -0.50
C TYR A 59 16.16 8.91 -1.01
N ILE A 60 16.73 7.71 -0.83
CA ILE A 60 16.10 6.41 -1.12
C ILE A 60 15.43 5.87 0.17
N SER A 61 14.83 6.76 0.95
CA SER A 61 14.21 6.48 2.25
C SER A 61 13.10 5.41 2.14
N ALA A 62 13.35 4.27 2.78
CA ALA A 62 12.38 3.25 3.24
C ALA A 62 11.19 2.97 2.29
N SER A 63 11.53 2.28 1.20
CA SER A 63 10.66 1.77 0.14
C SER A 63 9.98 0.44 0.52
N TRP A 64 8.79 0.50 1.08
CA TRP A 64 7.89 -0.66 1.08
C TRP A 64 7.24 -0.77 -0.29
N LYS A 65 6.86 -1.99 -0.68
CA LYS A 65 6.08 -2.24 -1.88
C LYS A 65 4.85 -3.04 -1.49
N LEU A 66 3.68 -2.53 -1.85
CA LEU A 66 2.45 -3.30 -1.82
C LEU A 66 2.40 -4.15 -3.07
N HIS A 67 2.20 -5.44 -2.87
CA HIS A 67 1.94 -6.40 -3.92
C HIS A 67 0.47 -6.79 -3.86
N ILE A 68 -0.21 -6.62 -4.99
CA ILE A 68 -1.60 -7.04 -5.19
C ILE A 68 -1.58 -8.06 -6.31
N VAL A 69 -2.06 -9.27 -6.01
CA VAL A 69 -2.20 -10.36 -6.98
C VAL A 69 -3.68 -10.54 -7.25
N SER A 70 -4.06 -10.47 -8.52
CA SER A 70 -5.44 -10.66 -8.95
C SER A 70 -5.82 -12.14 -8.96
N VAL A 71 -7.12 -12.42 -9.08
CA VAL A 71 -7.65 -13.77 -9.33
C VAL A 71 -7.14 -14.39 -10.63
N THR A 72 -6.83 -13.56 -11.64
CA THR A 72 -6.24 -13.97 -12.92
C THR A 72 -4.73 -14.23 -12.85
N GLY A 73 -4.09 -13.91 -11.72
CA GLY A 73 -2.65 -14.08 -11.50
C GLY A 73 -1.80 -12.87 -11.91
N GLU A 74 -2.42 -11.80 -12.41
CA GLU A 74 -1.76 -10.53 -12.67
C GLU A 74 -1.28 -9.90 -11.37
N LYS A 75 -0.17 -9.17 -11.45
CA LYS A 75 0.51 -8.63 -10.27
C LYS A 75 0.76 -7.13 -10.43
N ALA A 76 0.10 -6.34 -9.57
CA ALA A 76 0.41 -4.93 -9.41
C ALA A 76 1.42 -4.73 -8.26
N VAL A 77 2.31 -3.76 -8.43
CA VAL A 77 3.36 -3.42 -7.46
C VAL A 77 3.37 -1.92 -7.24
N ILE A 78 2.99 -1.49 -6.05
CA ILE A 78 2.77 -0.08 -5.72
C ILE A 78 3.77 0.32 -4.62
N PRO A 79 4.55 1.40 -4.80
CA PRO A 79 5.44 1.88 -3.77
C PRO A 79 4.63 2.45 -2.60
N VAL A 80 5.03 2.08 -1.39
CA VAL A 80 4.41 2.51 -0.13
C VAL A 80 5.42 3.31 0.67
N ARG A 81 5.02 4.52 1.06
CA ARG A 81 5.80 5.36 1.97
C ARG A 81 5.80 4.73 3.35
N ASN A 82 6.91 4.88 4.06
CA ASN A 82 7.03 4.29 5.40
C ASN A 82 6.01 4.86 6.40
N THR A 83 5.56 6.11 6.20
CA THR A 83 4.50 6.76 6.98
C THR A 83 3.16 6.03 6.86
N ASP A 84 2.90 5.42 5.71
CA ASP A 84 1.59 4.84 5.38
C ASP A 84 1.56 3.33 5.66
N ARG A 85 2.71 2.76 6.06
CA ARG A 85 2.91 1.33 6.27
C ARG A 85 1.83 0.74 7.18
N GLN A 86 1.52 1.40 8.28
CA GLN A 86 0.57 0.89 9.26
C GLN A 86 -0.85 0.80 8.68
N ALA A 87 -1.28 1.82 7.94
CA ALA A 87 -2.57 1.82 7.26
C ALA A 87 -2.68 0.69 6.23
N TYR A 88 -1.60 0.41 5.47
CA TYR A 88 -1.58 -0.73 4.53
C TYR A 88 -1.56 -2.09 5.23
N ILE A 89 -0.96 -2.22 6.41
CA ILE A 89 -1.04 -3.45 7.22
C ILE A 89 -2.48 -3.69 7.67
N GLU A 90 -3.18 -2.64 8.09
CA GLU A 90 -4.59 -2.71 8.49
C GLU A 90 -5.48 -3.07 7.31
N LEU A 91 -5.29 -2.45 6.14
CA LEU A 91 -5.98 -2.81 4.89
C LEU A 91 -5.82 -4.30 4.56
N ILE A 92 -4.58 -4.82 4.59
CA ILE A 92 -4.32 -6.24 4.33
C ILE A 92 -5.03 -7.12 5.36
N SER A 93 -5.08 -6.69 6.63
CA SER A 93 -5.79 -7.42 7.69
C SER A 93 -7.30 -7.46 7.43
N MET A 94 -7.89 -6.34 7.02
CA MET A 94 -9.32 -6.23 6.70
C MET A 94 -9.69 -7.16 5.55
N ILE A 95 -8.93 -7.14 4.46
CA ILE A 95 -9.15 -7.99 3.28
C ILE A 95 -9.04 -9.48 3.67
N ARG A 96 -8.02 -9.85 4.45
CA ARG A 96 -7.83 -11.25 4.90
C ARG A 96 -8.95 -11.75 5.81
N LYS A 97 -9.52 -10.88 6.63
CA LYS A 97 -10.59 -11.22 7.56
C LYS A 97 -11.97 -11.24 6.91
N GLY A 98 -12.10 -10.84 5.64
CA GLY A 98 -13.39 -10.73 4.97
C GLY A 98 -14.30 -9.66 5.60
N ALA A 99 -13.73 -8.70 6.35
CA ALA A 99 -14.49 -7.68 7.07
C ALA A 99 -15.16 -6.63 6.15
N LEU A 100 -14.95 -6.75 4.84
CA LEU A 100 -15.54 -5.91 3.79
C LEU A 100 -16.78 -6.57 3.13
N ALA A 101 -17.20 -7.75 3.59
CA ALA A 101 -18.33 -8.50 3.03
C ALA A 101 -19.56 -8.55 3.96
N ALA A 102 -19.82 -7.49 4.74
CA ALA A 102 -20.97 -7.38 5.64
C ALA A 102 -21.85 -6.17 5.31
#